data_AF-A0A2P2IGJ0-F1
#
_entry.id   AF-A0A2P2IGJ0-F1
#
_cell.length_a   1.000
_cell.length_b   1.000
_cell.length_c   1.000
_cell.angle_alpha   90.00
_cell.angle_beta   90.00
_cell.angle_gamma   90.00
#
_symmetry.space_group_name_H-M   'P 1'
#
loop_
_entity.id
_entity.type
_entity.pdbx_description
1 polymer ?
#
loop_
_entity_poly.entity_id
_entity_poly.type
_entity_poly.pdbx_seq_one_letter_code
_entity_poly.pdbx_strand_id
1 'polypeptide(L)'
;PPYQRKGYGRLLIDFSYLLTKEEGKIGSPEKPLSDLGLISYRSYWKDLLLSYLSNYSEANISIKDMSQEMAVNSYDIVSTFQYMGMMKYWKGKHIL
;
A
#
# COMPACT_ATOMS: atom_id res chain seq x y z
N PRO A 1 25.06 -1.05 0.49
CA PRO A 1 25.79 -0.32 -0.59
C PRO A 1 25.63 1.22 -0.45
N PRO A 2 26.44 2.04 -1.17
CA PRO A 2 26.64 3.47 -0.86
C PRO A 2 25.42 4.39 -1.08
N TYR A 3 24.34 3.89 -1.69
CA TYR A 3 23.11 4.65 -1.97
C TYR A 3 21.89 4.20 -1.16
N GLN A 4 22.04 3.21 -0.28
CA GLN A 4 20.94 2.77 0.60
C GLN A 4 20.56 3.86 1.59
N ARG A 5 19.27 3.88 2.01
CA ARG A 5 18.70 4.81 3.01
C ARG A 5 18.80 6.30 2.67
N LYS A 6 18.99 6.65 1.39
CA LYS A 6 18.99 8.03 0.87
C LYS A 6 17.69 8.43 0.17
N GLY A 7 16.59 7.67 0.37
CA GLY A 7 15.29 7.95 -0.25
C GLY A 7 15.12 7.42 -1.69
N TYR A 8 16.19 7.06 -2.40
CA TYR A 8 16.09 6.55 -3.78
C TYR A 8 15.21 5.30 -3.93
N GLY A 9 15.19 4.41 -2.93
CA GLY A 9 14.30 3.25 -2.95
C GLY A 9 12.83 3.65 -2.97
N ARG A 10 12.45 4.67 -2.20
CA ARG A 10 11.07 5.20 -2.18
C ARG A 10 10.73 5.84 -3.52
N LEU A 11 11.65 6.65 -4.08
CA LEU A 11 11.48 7.27 -5.40
C LEU A 11 11.24 6.22 -6.51
N LEU A 12 11.98 5.11 -6.50
CA LEU A 12 11.81 4.03 -7.46
C LEU A 12 10.45 3.32 -7.30
N ILE A 13 10.01 3.12 -6.06
CA ILE A 13 8.68 2.55 -5.76
C ILE A 13 7.59 3.51 -6.25
N ASP A 14 7.68 4.80 -5.91
CA ASP A 14 6.79 5.87 -6.37
C ASP A 14 6.67 5.85 -7.91
N PHE A 15 7.80 5.82 -8.62
CA PHE A 15 7.84 5.78 -10.08
C PHE A 15 7.19 4.51 -10.66
N SER A 16 7.42 3.34 -10.04
CA SER A 16 6.79 2.09 -10.49
C SER A 16 5.26 2.12 -10.39
N TYR A 17 4.71 2.71 -9.32
CA TYR A 17 3.27 2.87 -9.17
C TYR A 17 2.70 3.98 -10.08
N LEU A 18 3.48 5.03 -10.39
CA LEU A 18 3.08 6.03 -11.37
C LEU A 18 2.84 5.39 -12.74
N LEU A 19 3.77 4.55 -13.21
CA LEU A 19 3.60 3.79 -14.46
C LEU A 19 2.39 2.86 -14.40
N THR A 20 2.21 2.15 -13.28
CA THR A 20 1.07 1.24 -13.09
C THR A 20 -0.27 1.98 -13.20
N LYS A 21 -0.36 3.20 -12.64
CA LYS A 21 -1.53 4.08 -12.75
C LYS A 21 -1.76 4.54 -14.18
N GLU A 22 -0.70 4.96 -14.87
CA GLU A 22 -0.78 5.40 -16.28
C GLU A 22 -1.28 4.28 -17.20
N GLU A 23 -0.90 3.03 -16.92
CA GLU A 23 -1.40 1.87 -17.65
C GLU A 23 -2.82 1.43 -17.25
N GLY A 24 -3.44 2.07 -16.25
CA GLY A 24 -4.75 1.68 -15.73
C GLY A 24 -4.77 0.30 -15.08
N LYS A 25 -3.63 -0.15 -14.54
CA LYS A 25 -3.47 -1.48 -13.94
C LYS A 25 -3.39 -1.40 -12.42
N ILE A 26 -3.42 -2.59 -11.80
CA ILE A 26 -3.12 -2.78 -10.38
C ILE A 26 -1.82 -3.56 -10.26
N GLY A 27 -0.89 -3.04 -9.45
CA GLY A 27 0.46 -3.57 -9.32
C GLY A 27 0.77 -4.10 -7.92
N SER A 28 1.73 -5.03 -7.89
CA SER A 28 2.38 -5.57 -6.70
C SER A 28 3.83 -5.89 -7.08
N PRO A 29 4.81 -5.72 -6.18
CA PRO A 29 6.17 -6.17 -6.47
C PRO A 29 6.24 -7.68 -6.69
N GLU A 30 7.22 -8.12 -7.47
CA GLU A 30 7.54 -9.54 -7.60
C GLU A 30 8.00 -10.14 -6.25
N LYS A 31 7.61 -11.39 -6.01
CA LYS A 31 7.86 -12.12 -4.76
C LYS A 31 8.85 -13.27 -5.03
N PRO A 32 9.76 -13.60 -4.10
CA PRO A 32 9.91 -13.02 -2.77
C PRO A 32 10.64 -11.67 -2.77
N LEU A 33 10.22 -10.77 -1.89
CA LEU A 33 10.96 -9.53 -1.61
C LEU A 33 12.17 -9.82 -0.72
N SER A 34 13.24 -9.04 -0.88
CA SER A 34 14.32 -8.96 0.12
C SER A 34 13.82 -8.30 1.40
N ASP A 35 14.45 -8.56 2.55
CA ASP A 35 14.06 -7.97 3.85
C ASP A 35 13.99 -6.43 3.77
N LEU A 36 14.99 -5.80 3.15
CA LEU A 36 15.02 -4.35 2.97
C LEU A 36 13.95 -3.88 1.97
N GLY A 37 13.69 -4.66 0.92
CA GLY A 37 12.60 -4.41 -0.03
C GLY A 37 11.24 -4.42 0.67
N LEU A 38 10.98 -5.44 1.49
CA LEU A 38 9.74 -5.57 2.26
C LEU A 38 9.54 -4.39 3.22
N ILE A 39 10.58 -3.97 3.93
CA ILE A 39 10.51 -2.77 4.80
C ILE A 39 10.19 -1.52 3.97
N SER A 40 10.81 -1.37 2.80
CA SER A 40 10.61 -0.21 1.94
C SER A 40 9.19 -0.15 1.36
N TYR A 41 8.66 -1.26 0.86
CA TYR A 41 7.28 -1.35 0.37
C TYR A 41 6.26 -1.15 1.49
N ARG A 42 6.47 -1.74 2.68
CA ARG A 42 5.57 -1.52 3.83
C ARG A 42 5.56 -0.06 4.28
N SER A 43 6.72 0.60 4.34
CA SER A 43 6.78 2.02 4.66
C SER A 43 6.03 2.84 3.62
N TYR A 44 6.21 2.53 2.34
CA TYR A 44 5.55 3.21 1.24
C TYR A 44 4.02 3.05 1.30
N TRP A 45 3.51 1.81 1.40
CA TRP A 45 2.09 1.53 1.49
C TRP A 45 1.45 2.13 2.73
N LYS A 46 2.14 2.10 3.88
CA LYS A 46 1.66 2.74 5.10
C LYS A 46 1.42 4.24 4.88
N ASP A 47 2.40 4.96 4.32
CA ASP A 47 2.25 6.39 4.06
C ASP A 47 1.08 6.65 3.09
N LEU A 48 1.00 5.87 2.01
CA LEU A 48 -0.04 5.98 1.00
C LEU A 48 -1.45 5.74 1.58
N LEU A 49 -1.62 4.69 2.39
CA LEU A 49 -2.89 4.34 3.02
C LEU A 49 -3.33 5.38 4.03
N LEU A 50 -2.42 5.89 4.86
CA LEU A 50 -2.75 6.94 5.82
C LEU A 50 -3.14 8.24 5.13
N SER A 51 -2.44 8.62 4.06
CA SER A 51 -2.80 9.78 3.24
C SER A 51 -4.15 9.61 2.52
N TYR A 52 -4.49 8.39 2.09
CA TYR A 52 -5.80 8.10 1.54
C TYR A 52 -6.89 8.29 2.61
N LEU A 53 -6.72 7.64 3.78
CA LEU A 53 -7.68 7.69 4.88
C LEU A 53 -7.87 9.10 5.46
N SER A 54 -6.81 9.91 5.53
CA SER A 54 -6.91 11.28 6.05
C SER A 54 -7.83 12.18 5.21
N ASN A 55 -8.00 11.85 3.94
CA ASN A 55 -8.86 12.59 3.00
C ASN A 55 -10.20 11.89 2.76
N TYR A 56 -10.43 10.72 3.35
CA TYR A 56 -11.63 9.93 3.14
C TYR A 56 -12.73 10.37 4.11
N SER A 57 -13.88 10.78 3.56
CA SER A 57 -14.99 11.35 4.34
C SER A 57 -16.14 10.35 4.60
N GLU A 58 -16.14 9.21 3.92
CA GLU A 58 -17.21 8.22 4.05
C GLU A 58 -16.97 7.25 5.22
N ALA A 59 -18.07 6.75 5.80
CA ALA A 59 -18.02 5.86 6.96
C ALA A 59 -17.61 4.42 6.63
N ASN A 60 -17.72 4.01 5.36
CA ASN A 60 -17.40 2.66 4.92
C ASN A 60 -16.33 2.74 3.84
N ILE A 61 -15.26 1.97 4.00
CA ILE A 61 -14.15 1.93 3.06
C ILE A 61 -14.20 0.62 2.29
N SER A 62 -14.11 0.71 0.97
CA SER A 62 -14.04 -0.43 0.06
C SER A 62 -12.59 -0.68 -0.36
N ILE A 63 -12.04 -1.85 0.01
CA ILE A 63 -10.69 -2.25 -0.40
C ILE A 63 -10.54 -2.31 -1.92
N LYS A 64 -11.61 -2.65 -2.64
CA LYS A 64 -11.60 -2.69 -4.10
C LYS A 64 -11.39 -1.29 -4.69
N ASP A 65 -12.08 -0.29 -4.17
CA ASP A 65 -12.01 1.09 -4.68
C ASP A 65 -10.64 1.70 -4.33
N MET A 66 -10.17 1.47 -3.09
CA MET A 66 -8.80 1.76 -2.68
C MET A 66 -7.75 1.16 -3.64
N SER A 67 -7.94 -0.10 -4.03
CA SER A 67 -7.02 -0.82 -4.93
C SER A 67 -6.97 -0.18 -6.32
N GLN A 68 -8.12 0.23 -6.85
CA GLN A 68 -8.22 0.90 -8.15
C GLN A 68 -7.61 2.30 -8.10
N GLU A 69 -7.95 3.12 -7.11
CA GLU A 69 -7.48 4.51 -7.00
C GLU A 69 -5.97 4.61 -6.76
N MET A 70 -5.43 3.71 -5.92
CA MET A 70 -4.01 3.72 -5.59
C MET A 70 -3.16 2.87 -6.54
N ALA A 71 -3.77 2.07 -7.43
CA ALA A 71 -3.11 1.05 -8.25
C ALA A 71 -2.30 0.01 -7.45
N VAL A 72 -2.68 -0.21 -6.20
CA VAL A 72 -2.03 -1.16 -5.28
C VAL A 72 -2.88 -2.42 -5.17
N ASN A 73 -2.25 -3.58 -5.20
CA ASN A 73 -2.96 -4.85 -5.03
C ASN A 73 -3.72 -4.91 -3.69
N SER A 74 -4.97 -5.39 -3.72
CA SER A 74 -5.81 -5.52 -2.53
C SER A 74 -5.16 -6.33 -1.41
N TYR A 75 -4.35 -7.34 -1.76
CA TYR A 75 -3.58 -8.12 -0.79
C TYR A 75 -2.56 -7.27 -0.04
N ASP A 76 -1.86 -6.38 -0.74
CA ASP A 76 -0.85 -5.50 -0.15
C ASP A 76 -1.51 -4.45 0.77
N ILE A 77 -2.70 -3.96 0.40
CA ILE A 77 -3.53 -3.08 1.24
C ILE A 77 -3.94 -3.80 2.53
N VAL A 78 -4.56 -4.98 2.42
CA VAL A 78 -5.05 -5.76 3.57
C VAL A 78 -3.89 -6.15 4.48
N SER A 79 -2.79 -6.66 3.93
CA SER A 79 -1.63 -7.06 4.71
C SER A 79 -0.97 -5.87 5.42
N THR A 80 -1.00 -4.67 4.82
CA THR A 80 -0.50 -3.45 5.46
C THR A 80 -1.41 -3.01 6.61
N PHE A 81 -2.74 -3.04 6.45
CA PHE A 81 -3.66 -2.74 7.54
C PHE A 81 -3.55 -3.74 8.71
N GLN A 82 -3.37 -5.03 8.40
CA GLN A 82 -3.10 -6.05 9.41
C GLN A 82 -1.77 -5.78 10.13
N TYR A 83 -0.71 -5.43 9.39
CA TYR A 83 0.58 -5.08 9.96
C TYR A 83 0.52 -3.84 10.87
N MET A 84 -0.34 -2.87 10.54
CA MET A 84 -0.59 -1.68 11.35
C MET A 84 -1.51 -1.94 12.55
N GLY A 85 -2.10 -3.14 12.66
CA GLY A 85 -3.07 -3.47 13.71
C GLY A 85 -4.41 -2.72 13.56
N MET A 86 -4.73 -2.21 12.37
CA MET A 86 -5.93 -1.42 12.11
C MET A 86 -7.14 -2.26 11.71
N MET A 87 -6.94 -3.52 11.30
CA MET A 87 -8.06 -4.41 11.00
C MET A 87 -8.57 -5.13 12.24
N LYS A 88 -9.86 -4.95 12.56
CA LYS A 88 -10.58 -5.73 13.58
C LYS A 88 -11.70 -6.54 12.93
N TYR A 89 -12.10 -7.62 13.60
CA TYR A 89 -13.26 -8.41 13.18
C TYR A 89 -14.37 -8.23 14.21
N TRP A 90 -15.53 -7.76 13.76
CA TRP A 90 -16.68 -7.47 14.62
C TRP A 90 -17.97 -7.92 13.95
N LYS A 91 -18.75 -8.76 14.63
CA LYS A 91 -20.07 -9.25 14.19
C LYS A 91 -20.08 -9.74 12.73
N GLY A 92 -19.11 -10.56 12.34
CA GLY A 92 -19.07 -11.14 11.00
C GLY A 92 -18.40 -10.24 9.93
N LYS A 93 -17.99 -9.02 10.29
CA LYS A 93 -17.45 -8.03 9.35
C LYS A 93 -16.06 -7.57 9.77
N HIS A 94 -15.20 -7.29 8.79
CA HIS A 94 -13.95 -6.56 9.04
C HIS A 94 -14.26 -5.07 9.15
N ILE A 95 -13.70 -4.45 10.20
CA ILE A 95 -13.77 -3.00 10.43
C ILE A 95 -12.34 -2.46 10.50
N LEU A 96 -12.15 -1.26 9.95
CA LEU A 96 -10.93 -0.46 10.08
C LEU A 96 -11.10 0.56 11.22
#